data_AF-A0A1E7N3Z2-F1
#
_entry.id   AF-A0A1E7N3Z2-F1
#
_cell.length_a   1.000
_cell.length_b   1.000
_cell.length_c   1.000
_cell.angle_alpha   90.00
_cell.angle_beta   90.00
_cell.angle_gamma   90.00
#
_symmetry.space_group_name_H-M   'P 1'
#
loop_
_entity.id
_entity.type
_entity.pdbx_description
1 polymer ?
#
loop_
_entity_poly.entity_id
_entity_poly.type
_entity_poly.pdbx_seq_one_letter_code
_entity_poly.pdbx_strand_id
1 'polypeptide(L)'
;MRRTRLISRATAAATTLLLTTGPVPAAGAATPGPANPTAKRLNAYWTPARMAAALPAPAPPTAPTAPTAPTTAAAAPADGPRPGEFIPSSRSFDGIPPVGTFFWTDAGGTGRTCSASVVHSPDHDLVLSAGHCLKGYSGTAPERNLGFVPQYHDGLKPFGIFPVRSNGVYVPQEYYDKGEHAGAAYDFGFAVTEPNQDGERLEDAVGAVRLLTGTGWFHAPVRMIGYPGGAPKPLECLSWTTWWASDDPADPGTFERIACDGFVGGTSGGPMLVPWPGGWAVIGIIGGYHTGGNTPQISYSASFGSATRDLYDAATTGAPPAAPAS
;
A
#
# COMPACT_ATOMS: atom_id res chain seq x y z
N MET A 1 -71.91 2.15 58.58
CA MET A 1 -72.33 1.72 57.23
C MET A 1 -71.10 1.30 56.44
N ARG A 2 -71.12 0.08 55.91
CA ARG A 2 -70.03 -0.60 55.19
C ARG A 2 -69.63 0.12 53.90
N ARG A 3 -68.32 0.27 53.63
CA ARG A 3 -67.77 0.25 52.27
C ARG A 3 -66.45 -0.51 52.25
N THR A 4 -66.55 -1.77 51.83
CA THR A 4 -65.46 -2.71 51.56
C THR A 4 -64.71 -2.27 50.30
N ARG A 5 -63.39 -2.08 50.37
CA ARG A 5 -62.52 -1.91 49.19
C ARG A 5 -61.89 -3.25 48.82
N LEU A 6 -62.17 -3.72 47.61
CA LEU A 6 -61.52 -4.88 46.98
C LEU A 6 -60.12 -4.46 46.51
N ILE A 7 -59.08 -5.18 46.93
CA ILE A 7 -57.73 -5.07 46.39
C ILE A 7 -57.52 -6.29 45.48
N SER A 8 -57.51 -6.05 44.17
CA SER A 8 -57.19 -7.06 43.16
C SER A 8 -55.68 -7.34 43.19
N ARG A 9 -55.31 -8.61 43.38
CA ARG A 9 -53.93 -9.11 43.21
C ARG A 9 -53.70 -9.39 41.72
N ALA A 10 -52.79 -8.65 41.09
CA ALA A 10 -52.29 -8.96 39.75
C ALA A 10 -51.03 -9.84 39.88
N THR A 11 -51.12 -11.07 39.39
CA THR A 11 -49.99 -12.01 39.24
C THR A 11 -49.23 -11.68 37.97
N ALA A 12 -47.96 -11.27 38.10
CA ALA A 12 -47.04 -11.14 36.98
C ALA A 12 -46.45 -12.51 36.61
N ALA A 13 -46.75 -12.99 35.39
CA ALA A 13 -46.08 -14.15 34.80
C ALA A 13 -44.81 -13.68 34.08
N ALA A 14 -43.65 -14.13 34.54
CA ALA A 14 -42.38 -13.90 33.88
C ALA A 14 -42.14 -15.01 32.85
N THR A 15 -42.16 -14.66 31.56
CA THR A 15 -41.84 -15.57 30.47
C THR A 15 -40.33 -15.55 30.22
N THR A 16 -39.65 -16.63 30.57
CA THR A 16 -38.21 -16.81 30.31
C THR A 16 -38.01 -17.18 28.84
N LEU A 17 -37.42 -16.28 28.06
CA LEU A 17 -37.01 -16.54 26.67
C LEU A 17 -35.63 -17.23 26.69
N LEU A 18 -35.59 -18.54 26.45
CA LEU A 18 -34.33 -19.26 26.24
C LEU A 18 -33.77 -18.92 24.85
N LEU A 19 -32.73 -18.09 24.82
CA LEU A 19 -31.90 -17.89 23.64
C LEU A 19 -31.03 -19.13 23.43
N THR A 20 -31.40 -19.96 22.45
CA THR A 20 -30.54 -21.05 21.96
C THR A 20 -29.41 -20.44 21.13
N THR A 21 -28.24 -20.25 21.73
CA THR A 21 -27.02 -19.92 21.00
C THR A 21 -26.54 -21.16 20.24
N GLY A 22 -26.92 -21.28 18.97
CA GLY A 22 -26.30 -22.25 18.08
C GLY A 22 -24.81 -21.89 17.87
N PRO A 23 -23.93 -22.87 17.67
CA PRO A 23 -22.52 -22.60 17.39
C PRO A 23 -22.43 -21.88 16.04
N VAL A 24 -21.86 -20.66 16.06
CA VAL A 24 -21.42 -19.96 14.86
C VAL A 24 -20.29 -20.81 14.26
N PRO A 25 -20.34 -21.19 12.96
CA PRO A 25 -19.22 -21.88 12.36
C PRO A 25 -18.02 -20.95 12.40
N ALA A 26 -16.98 -21.32 13.15
CA ALA A 26 -15.68 -20.71 13.03
C ALA A 26 -15.26 -20.85 11.56
N ALA A 27 -14.96 -19.75 10.90
CA ALA A 27 -14.27 -19.79 9.61
C ALA A 27 -12.99 -20.62 9.84
N GLY A 28 -12.95 -21.82 9.27
CA GLY A 28 -11.81 -22.70 9.43
C GLY A 28 -10.59 -22.01 8.85
N ALA A 29 -9.57 -21.78 9.68
CA ALA A 29 -8.26 -21.37 9.18
C ALA A 29 -7.88 -22.36 8.08
N ALA A 30 -7.63 -21.84 6.87
CA ALA A 30 -7.23 -22.68 5.76
C ALA A 30 -5.95 -23.42 6.16
N THR A 31 -5.93 -24.75 6.00
CA THR A 31 -4.73 -25.53 6.28
C THR A 31 -3.59 -25.03 5.38
N PRO A 32 -2.41 -24.69 5.94
CA PRO A 32 -1.27 -24.29 5.12
C PRO A 32 -0.96 -25.34 4.05
N GLY A 33 -0.55 -24.86 2.88
CA GLY A 33 -0.04 -25.71 1.81
C GLY A 33 1.30 -26.36 2.16
N PRO A 34 1.88 -27.13 1.23
CA PRO A 34 3.25 -27.62 1.42
C PRO A 34 4.23 -26.43 1.49
N ALA A 35 5.33 -26.62 2.22
CA ALA A 35 6.36 -25.60 2.37
C ALA A 35 6.90 -25.10 1.02
N ASN A 36 6.97 -23.79 0.82
CA ASN A 36 7.46 -23.20 -0.44
C ASN A 36 9.01 -23.11 -0.48
N PRO A 37 9.69 -23.84 -1.38
CA PRO A 37 11.15 -23.79 -1.49
C PRO A 37 11.67 -22.44 -1.99
N THR A 38 10.93 -21.72 -2.82
CA THR A 38 11.29 -20.37 -3.28
C THR A 38 11.28 -19.39 -2.11
N ALA A 39 10.23 -19.40 -1.30
CA ALA A 39 10.16 -18.59 -0.09
C ALA A 39 11.30 -18.91 0.89
N LYS A 40 11.63 -20.20 1.08
CA LYS A 40 12.81 -20.61 1.89
C LYS A 40 14.12 -20.04 1.37
N ARG A 41 14.35 -20.06 0.05
CA ARG A 41 15.55 -19.46 -0.57
C ARG A 41 15.59 -17.96 -0.36
N LEU A 42 14.48 -17.24 -0.60
CA LEU A 42 14.40 -15.80 -0.38
C LEU A 42 14.60 -15.43 1.10
N ASN A 43 14.03 -16.21 2.02
CA ASN A 43 14.17 -15.98 3.45
C ASN A 43 15.65 -16.08 3.91
N ALA A 44 16.39 -17.03 3.35
CA ALA A 44 17.83 -17.19 3.59
C ALA A 44 18.68 -16.13 2.88
N TYR A 45 18.27 -15.70 1.69
CA TYR A 45 18.95 -14.66 0.93
C TYR A 45 18.83 -13.30 1.63
N TRP A 46 17.60 -12.88 1.96
CA TRP A 46 17.31 -11.60 2.62
C TRP A 46 17.55 -11.67 4.13
N THR A 47 18.82 -11.67 4.50
CA THR A 47 19.26 -11.53 5.90
C THR A 47 18.93 -10.12 6.43
N PRO A 48 18.86 -9.93 7.75
CA PRO A 48 18.67 -8.60 8.34
C PRO A 48 19.70 -7.58 7.82
N ALA A 49 20.96 -7.99 7.63
CA ALA A 49 22.00 -7.12 7.10
C ALA A 49 21.75 -6.71 5.64
N ARG A 50 21.27 -7.62 4.78
CA ARG A 50 20.93 -7.27 3.39
C ARG A 50 19.70 -6.37 3.31
N MET A 51 18.71 -6.60 4.16
CA MET A 51 17.51 -5.75 4.24
C MET A 51 17.85 -4.34 4.74
N ALA A 52 18.68 -4.22 5.78
CA ALA A 52 19.14 -2.93 6.28
C ALA A 52 20.04 -2.18 5.28
N ALA A 53 20.77 -2.89 4.43
CA ALA A 53 21.60 -2.31 3.38
C ALA A 53 20.84 -2.02 2.06
N ALA A 54 19.56 -2.42 1.96
CA ALA A 54 18.78 -2.20 0.75
C ALA A 54 18.52 -0.71 0.55
N LEU A 55 18.75 -0.24 -0.67
CA LEU A 55 18.52 1.15 -1.06
C LEU A 55 17.08 1.33 -1.54
N PRO A 56 16.49 2.52 -1.44
CA PRO A 56 15.26 2.83 -2.15
C PRO A 56 15.31 2.46 -3.63
N ALA A 57 14.16 2.15 -4.23
CA ALA A 57 14.02 2.18 -5.69
C ALA A 57 14.62 3.48 -6.24
N PRO A 58 15.36 3.43 -7.37
CA PRO A 58 15.90 4.64 -7.97
C PRO A 58 14.77 5.63 -8.26
N ALA A 59 14.93 6.88 -7.83
CA ALA A 59 14.09 7.96 -8.31
C ALA A 59 14.41 8.27 -9.78
N PRO A 60 13.44 8.77 -10.57
CA PRO A 60 13.72 9.29 -11.90
C PRO A 60 14.84 10.35 -11.84
N PRO A 61 15.74 10.40 -12.83
CA PRO A 61 16.65 11.53 -12.94
C PRO A 61 15.84 12.81 -13.18
N THR A 62 15.90 13.77 -12.27
CA THR A 62 15.37 15.13 -12.50
C THR A 62 16.01 15.72 -13.75
N ALA A 63 15.21 16.23 -14.68
CA ALA A 63 15.71 16.94 -15.86
C ALA A 63 16.66 18.08 -15.45
N PRO A 64 17.74 18.35 -16.20
CA PRO A 64 18.63 19.46 -15.88
C PRO A 64 17.84 20.77 -15.93
N THR A 65 17.81 21.50 -14.81
CA THR A 65 17.26 22.85 -14.78
C THR A 65 18.07 23.72 -15.75
N ALA A 66 17.48 24.13 -16.86
CA ALA A 66 18.09 25.15 -17.71
C ALA A 66 18.25 26.45 -16.89
N PRO A 67 19.38 27.18 -16.99
CA PRO A 67 19.53 28.42 -16.26
C PRO A 67 18.53 29.44 -16.82
N THR A 68 17.48 29.75 -16.04
CA THR A 68 16.45 30.69 -16.45
C THR A 68 16.81 32.09 -15.95
N ALA A 69 16.85 33.05 -16.87
CA ALA A 69 17.03 34.48 -16.60
C ALA A 69 15.95 35.01 -15.63
N PRO A 70 16.21 36.10 -14.88
CA PRO A 70 15.29 36.58 -13.86
C PRO A 70 14.08 37.24 -14.50
N THR A 71 12.93 36.56 -14.53
CA THR A 71 11.63 37.16 -14.80
C THR A 71 10.75 37.04 -13.56
N THR A 72 10.18 38.17 -13.14
CA THR A 72 9.21 38.32 -12.05
C THR A 72 7.86 37.69 -12.40
N ALA A 73 7.84 36.37 -12.56
CA ALA A 73 6.61 35.58 -12.58
C ALA A 73 6.26 35.20 -11.13
N ALA A 74 4.96 35.25 -10.79
CA ALA A 74 4.47 34.69 -9.53
C ALA A 74 5.03 33.27 -9.37
N ALA A 75 5.68 32.99 -8.25
CA ALA A 75 6.31 31.70 -7.99
C ALA A 75 5.28 30.60 -8.20
N ALA A 76 5.60 29.65 -9.08
CA ALA A 76 4.89 28.38 -9.17
C ALA A 76 4.71 27.82 -7.74
N PRO A 77 3.57 27.20 -7.39
CA PRO A 77 3.52 26.43 -6.15
C PRO A 77 4.54 25.30 -6.25
N ALA A 78 5.75 25.56 -5.75
CA ALA A 78 6.81 24.59 -5.65
C ALA A 78 6.28 23.37 -4.88
N ASP A 79 6.63 22.18 -5.37
CA ASP A 79 6.39 20.96 -4.63
C ASP A 79 6.88 21.10 -3.18
N GLY A 80 6.05 20.67 -2.22
CA GLY A 80 6.32 20.77 -0.79
C GLY A 80 5.27 21.54 0.02
N PRO A 81 5.60 21.84 1.30
CA PRO A 81 4.71 22.53 2.22
C PRO A 81 4.32 23.92 1.74
N ARG A 82 3.03 24.25 1.87
CA ARG A 82 2.55 25.62 1.63
C ARG A 82 2.88 26.51 2.84
N PRO A 83 3.08 27.83 2.66
CA PRO A 83 3.30 28.75 3.77
C PRO A 83 2.20 28.65 4.83
N GLY A 84 2.60 28.38 6.08
CA GLY A 84 1.67 28.22 7.21
C GLY A 84 0.89 26.90 7.23
N GLU A 85 1.18 25.96 6.33
CA GLU A 85 0.58 24.63 6.35
C GLU A 85 1.04 23.85 7.58
N PHE A 86 0.08 23.22 8.26
CA PHE A 86 0.38 22.30 9.33
C PHE A 86 0.86 20.97 8.74
N ILE A 87 2.08 20.56 9.12
CA ILE A 87 2.65 19.27 8.74
C ILE A 87 2.67 18.38 9.99
N PRO A 88 1.79 17.37 10.09
CA PRO A 88 1.82 16.41 11.18
C PRO A 88 3.15 15.65 11.21
N SER A 89 3.74 15.49 12.39
CA SER A 89 4.93 14.65 12.59
C SER A 89 4.57 13.17 12.41
N SER A 90 5.41 12.43 11.70
CA SER A 90 5.35 10.96 11.74
C SER A 90 5.98 10.40 13.01
N ARG A 91 5.69 9.13 13.30
CA ARG A 91 6.34 8.37 14.37
C ARG A 91 6.72 6.99 13.88
N SER A 92 7.83 6.47 14.38
CA SER A 92 8.20 5.06 14.18
C SER A 92 7.33 4.14 15.04
N PHE A 93 7.03 2.95 14.52
CA PHE A 93 6.27 1.91 15.20
C PHE A 93 6.60 0.54 14.60
N ASP A 94 5.98 -0.55 15.09
CA ASP A 94 6.32 -1.93 14.67
C ASP A 94 5.56 -2.40 13.41
N GLY A 95 4.86 -1.51 12.71
CA GLY A 95 4.05 -1.87 11.54
C GLY A 95 2.67 -2.44 11.90
N ILE A 96 1.88 -2.74 10.87
CA ILE A 96 0.65 -3.54 10.98
C ILE A 96 0.75 -4.73 10.01
N PRO A 97 0.10 -5.86 10.30
CA PRO A 97 0.21 -7.07 9.48
C PRO A 97 0.04 -6.86 7.97
N PRO A 98 -1.01 -6.18 7.45
CA PRO A 98 -1.21 -6.07 6.00
C PRO A 98 -0.31 -5.03 5.32
N VAL A 99 0.64 -4.39 6.00
CA VAL A 99 1.50 -3.36 5.41
C VAL A 99 2.97 -3.74 5.62
N GLY A 100 3.72 -3.72 4.53
CA GLY A 100 5.07 -4.27 4.49
C GLY A 100 5.95 -3.59 3.46
N THR A 101 7.04 -4.28 3.14
CA THR A 101 8.04 -3.79 2.19
C THR A 101 8.42 -4.89 1.20
N PHE A 102 8.62 -4.51 -0.05
CA PHE A 102 9.30 -5.34 -1.04
C PHE A 102 10.81 -5.26 -0.85
N PHE A 103 11.48 -6.38 -1.06
CA PHE A 103 12.92 -6.45 -1.29
C PHE A 103 13.22 -7.15 -2.61
N TRP A 104 14.16 -6.62 -3.37
CA TRP A 104 14.65 -7.24 -4.60
C TRP A 104 16.10 -6.86 -4.88
N THR A 105 16.73 -7.57 -5.81
CA THR A 105 18.04 -7.25 -6.35
C THR A 105 17.86 -6.58 -7.70
N ASP A 106 18.49 -5.44 -7.95
CA ASP A 106 18.48 -4.85 -9.30
C ASP A 106 19.45 -5.56 -10.26
N ALA A 107 19.51 -5.12 -11.52
CA ALA A 107 20.40 -5.71 -12.52
C ALA A 107 21.89 -5.59 -12.16
N GLY A 108 22.25 -4.61 -11.32
CA GLY A 108 23.62 -4.40 -10.84
C GLY A 108 23.95 -5.20 -9.58
N GLY A 109 23.05 -6.03 -9.07
CA GLY A 109 23.27 -6.80 -7.85
C GLY A 109 22.97 -6.03 -6.56
N THR A 110 22.44 -4.81 -6.65
CA THR A 110 22.16 -3.97 -5.48
C THR A 110 20.79 -4.32 -4.89
N GLY A 111 20.73 -4.47 -3.57
CA GLY A 111 19.45 -4.67 -2.87
C GLY A 111 18.61 -3.40 -2.89
N ARG A 112 17.31 -3.54 -3.14
CA ARG A 112 16.36 -2.46 -3.28
C ARG A 112 15.11 -2.68 -2.44
N THR A 113 14.43 -1.59 -2.09
CA THR A 113 13.22 -1.62 -1.27
C THR A 113 12.19 -0.57 -1.67
N CYS A 114 10.92 -0.93 -1.51
CA CYS A 114 9.73 -0.09 -1.57
C CYS A 114 8.73 -0.57 -0.51
N SER A 115 7.74 0.25 -0.20
CA SER A 115 6.61 -0.08 0.66
C SER A 115 5.45 -0.65 -0.15
N ALA A 116 4.55 -1.37 0.52
CA ALA A 116 3.36 -1.92 -0.10
C ALA A 116 2.32 -2.33 0.95
N SER A 117 1.11 -2.65 0.48
CA SER A 117 0.04 -3.20 1.32
C SER A 117 -0.67 -4.37 0.67
N VAL A 118 -1.08 -5.35 1.48
CA VAL A 118 -1.91 -6.47 1.05
C VAL A 118 -3.33 -5.97 0.85
N VAL A 119 -3.86 -6.15 -0.36
CA VAL A 119 -5.25 -5.82 -0.69
C VAL A 119 -6.06 -7.09 -0.81
N HIS A 120 -7.32 -7.03 -0.39
CA HIS A 120 -8.20 -8.20 -0.44
C HIS A 120 -8.31 -8.70 -1.88
N SER A 121 -8.10 -10.00 -2.09
CA SER A 121 -8.26 -10.63 -3.41
C SER A 121 -8.91 -12.02 -3.29
N PRO A 122 -9.58 -12.53 -4.34
CA PRO A 122 -10.18 -13.87 -4.32
C PRO A 122 -9.19 -15.00 -4.00
N ASP A 123 -7.93 -14.84 -4.45
CA ASP A 123 -6.87 -15.84 -4.28
C ASP A 123 -5.97 -15.57 -3.05
N HIS A 124 -6.25 -14.53 -2.27
CA HIS A 124 -5.58 -14.22 -0.99
C HIS A 124 -4.07 -13.94 -1.14
N ASP A 125 -3.65 -13.36 -2.26
CA ASP A 125 -2.25 -13.29 -2.68
C ASP A 125 -1.81 -11.93 -3.28
N LEU A 126 -2.64 -10.88 -3.18
CA LEU A 126 -2.43 -9.63 -3.91
C LEU A 126 -1.83 -8.51 -3.06
N VAL A 127 -0.79 -7.86 -3.59
CA VAL A 127 -0.10 -6.72 -2.96
C VAL A 127 -0.18 -5.50 -3.87
N LEU A 128 -0.55 -4.36 -3.32
CA LEU A 128 -0.59 -3.04 -3.98
C LEU A 128 0.66 -2.22 -3.63
N SER A 129 1.30 -1.62 -4.64
CA SER A 129 2.44 -0.71 -4.49
C SER A 129 2.48 0.31 -5.64
N ALA A 130 3.57 1.08 -5.74
CA ALA A 130 3.78 2.03 -6.82
C ALA A 130 4.25 1.33 -8.12
N GLY A 131 3.90 1.92 -9.25
CA GLY A 131 4.29 1.43 -10.57
C GLY A 131 5.80 1.48 -10.77
N HIS A 132 6.47 2.57 -10.34
CA HIS A 132 7.93 2.71 -10.45
C HIS A 132 8.70 1.66 -9.64
N CYS A 133 8.13 1.15 -8.55
CA CYS A 133 8.73 0.05 -7.77
C CYS A 133 8.69 -1.28 -8.55
N LEU A 134 7.62 -1.50 -9.32
CA LEU A 134 7.28 -2.79 -9.90
C LEU A 134 7.58 -2.91 -11.40
N LYS A 135 7.66 -1.80 -12.14
CA LYS A 135 7.70 -1.78 -13.61
C LYS A 135 8.77 -2.67 -14.24
N GLY A 136 9.92 -2.85 -13.58
CA GLY A 136 11.03 -3.67 -14.05
C GLY A 136 10.85 -5.19 -13.88
N TYR A 137 9.71 -5.62 -13.35
CA TYR A 137 9.43 -7.00 -12.91
C TYR A 137 8.18 -7.61 -13.57
N SER A 138 7.55 -6.90 -14.52
CA SER A 138 6.47 -7.46 -15.33
C SER A 138 6.99 -8.38 -16.45
N GLY A 139 6.13 -9.28 -16.92
CA GLY A 139 6.46 -10.25 -17.96
C GLY A 139 7.59 -11.19 -17.56
N THR A 140 8.34 -11.68 -18.56
CA THR A 140 9.38 -12.71 -18.40
C THR A 140 10.68 -12.20 -17.75
N ALA A 141 10.61 -11.07 -17.05
CA ALA A 141 11.73 -10.52 -16.31
C ALA A 141 12.25 -11.56 -15.30
N PRO A 142 13.58 -11.72 -15.15
CA PRO A 142 14.13 -12.67 -14.20
C PRO A 142 13.68 -12.32 -12.78
N GLU A 143 13.35 -13.35 -12.00
CA GLU A 143 13.01 -13.20 -10.58
C GLU A 143 14.28 -12.79 -9.82
N ARG A 144 14.54 -11.48 -9.70
CA ARG A 144 15.75 -10.94 -9.06
C ARG A 144 15.59 -10.89 -7.54
N ASN A 145 15.37 -12.04 -6.92
CA ASN A 145 15.10 -12.19 -5.49
C ASN A 145 13.93 -11.31 -4.98
N LEU A 146 12.93 -11.05 -5.81
CA LEU A 146 11.80 -10.19 -5.46
C LEU A 146 10.85 -10.91 -4.49
N GLY A 147 10.61 -10.32 -3.32
CA GLY A 147 9.65 -10.82 -2.35
C GLY A 147 9.09 -9.73 -1.45
N PHE A 148 7.88 -9.95 -0.95
CA PHE A 148 7.18 -9.08 -0.03
C PHE A 148 7.33 -9.57 1.42
N VAL A 149 7.59 -8.63 2.33
CA VAL A 149 7.74 -8.88 3.76
C VAL A 149 6.71 -8.04 4.51
N PRO A 150 5.57 -8.62 4.91
CA PRO A 150 4.58 -7.93 5.73
C PRO A 150 5.08 -7.68 7.14
N GLN A 151 4.70 -6.53 7.72
CA GLN A 151 5.08 -6.10 9.07
C GLN A 151 6.60 -6.22 9.33
N TYR A 152 7.44 -5.89 8.35
CA TYR A 152 8.88 -5.83 8.57
C TYR A 152 9.19 -4.84 9.71
N HIS A 153 10.07 -5.17 10.65
CA HIS A 153 10.64 -4.19 11.57
C HIS A 153 11.87 -4.79 12.24
N ASP A 154 12.86 -3.98 12.56
CA ASP A 154 14.11 -4.36 13.25
C ASP A 154 14.85 -5.53 12.57
N GLY A 155 14.74 -5.66 11.24
CA GLY A 155 15.31 -6.78 10.49
C GLY A 155 14.50 -8.10 10.57
N LEU A 156 13.37 -8.08 11.26
CA LEU A 156 12.47 -9.21 11.45
C LEU A 156 11.51 -9.38 10.27
N LYS A 157 11.09 -10.62 10.06
CA LYS A 157 10.05 -11.02 9.10
C LYS A 157 8.94 -11.76 9.86
N PRO A 158 8.05 -11.06 10.58
CA PRO A 158 7.11 -11.72 11.50
C PRO A 158 6.25 -12.81 10.86
N PHE A 159 5.88 -12.66 9.58
CA PHE A 159 5.11 -13.64 8.80
C PHE A 159 5.92 -14.29 7.66
N GLY A 160 7.25 -14.15 7.72
CA GLY A 160 8.15 -14.63 6.67
C GLY A 160 8.20 -13.72 5.44
N ILE A 161 8.47 -14.34 4.30
CA ILE A 161 8.60 -13.66 3.01
C ILE A 161 7.75 -14.37 1.96
N PHE A 162 7.05 -13.57 1.16
CA PHE A 162 6.15 -14.02 0.11
C PHE A 162 6.82 -13.72 -1.24
N PRO A 163 7.30 -14.74 -1.98
CA PRO A 163 7.83 -14.54 -3.31
C PRO A 163 6.80 -13.88 -4.21
N VAL A 164 7.22 -12.98 -5.08
CA VAL A 164 6.34 -12.52 -6.17
C VAL A 164 6.36 -13.58 -7.27
N ARG A 165 5.17 -13.99 -7.73
CA ARG A 165 5.00 -15.01 -8.77
C ARG A 165 5.66 -14.55 -10.07
N SER A 166 6.25 -15.48 -10.81
CA SER A 166 6.69 -15.24 -12.19
C SER A 166 5.54 -14.71 -13.04
N ASN A 167 5.76 -13.62 -13.81
CA ASN A 167 4.69 -12.90 -14.51
C ASN A 167 3.53 -12.45 -13.58
N GLY A 168 3.79 -12.27 -12.28
CA GLY A 168 2.77 -11.88 -11.30
C GLY A 168 2.70 -10.38 -11.06
N VAL A 169 3.46 -9.56 -11.80
CA VAL A 169 3.50 -8.11 -11.62
C VAL A 169 2.64 -7.44 -12.68
N TYR A 170 1.73 -6.58 -12.24
CA TYR A 170 0.77 -5.84 -13.04
C TYR A 170 1.02 -4.35 -12.86
N VAL A 171 1.36 -3.66 -13.94
CA VAL A 171 1.52 -2.21 -14.01
C VAL A 171 0.74 -1.72 -15.23
N PRO A 172 0.04 -0.56 -15.19
CA PRO A 172 -0.70 -0.06 -16.34
C PRO A 172 0.20 0.09 -17.57
N GLN A 173 -0.32 -0.26 -18.75
CA GLN A 173 0.42 -0.10 -20.00
C GLN A 173 0.77 1.38 -20.24
N GLU A 174 -0.13 2.28 -19.86
CA GLU A 174 0.08 3.72 -19.94
C GLU A 174 1.30 4.19 -19.16
N TYR A 175 1.65 3.52 -18.05
CA TYR A 175 2.84 3.85 -17.28
C TYR A 175 4.13 3.51 -18.04
N TYR A 176 4.13 2.39 -18.76
CA TYR A 176 5.22 2.01 -19.65
C TYR A 176 5.34 2.96 -20.84
N ASP A 177 4.23 3.25 -21.49
CA ASP A 177 4.19 4.03 -22.73
C ASP A 177 4.55 5.50 -22.50
N LYS A 178 4.18 6.05 -21.34
CA LYS A 178 4.40 7.47 -21.00
C LYS A 178 5.63 7.71 -20.13
N GLY A 179 6.19 6.68 -19.52
CA GLY A 179 7.28 6.80 -18.55
C GLY A 179 6.83 7.42 -17.21
N GLU A 180 7.78 7.58 -16.29
CA GLU A 180 7.47 7.93 -14.88
C GLU A 180 6.83 9.31 -14.73
N HIS A 181 7.24 10.28 -15.57
CA HIS A 181 6.75 11.66 -15.54
C HIS A 181 5.38 11.80 -16.19
N ALA A 182 5.30 11.66 -17.52
CA ALA A 182 4.04 11.83 -18.24
C ALA A 182 3.00 10.75 -17.90
N GLY A 183 3.46 9.63 -17.34
CA GLY A 183 2.64 8.54 -16.84
C GLY A 183 2.34 8.62 -15.34
N ALA A 184 2.71 9.68 -14.62
CA ALA A 184 2.54 9.78 -13.16
C ALA A 184 1.10 9.43 -12.69
N ALA A 185 0.06 9.75 -13.45
CA ALA A 185 -1.33 9.36 -13.11
C ALA A 185 -1.58 7.83 -13.08
N TYR A 186 -0.62 7.02 -13.54
CA TYR A 186 -0.65 5.56 -13.62
C TYR A 186 0.45 4.90 -12.75
N ASP A 187 1.07 5.64 -11.84
CA ASP A 187 2.12 5.13 -10.96
C ASP A 187 1.54 4.29 -9.80
N PHE A 188 0.92 3.17 -10.14
CA PHE A 188 0.46 2.15 -9.22
C PHE A 188 0.64 0.77 -9.87
N GLY A 189 0.68 -0.28 -9.06
CA GLY A 189 0.79 -1.63 -9.57
C GLY A 189 0.43 -2.67 -8.53
N PHE A 190 0.13 -3.87 -9.01
CA PHE A 190 -0.12 -5.03 -8.18
C PHE A 190 0.95 -6.10 -8.39
N ALA A 191 1.24 -6.85 -7.33
CA ALA A 191 2.06 -8.05 -7.40
C ALA A 191 1.29 -9.21 -6.78
N VAL A 192 1.18 -10.29 -7.54
CA VAL A 192 0.62 -11.57 -7.12
C VAL A 192 1.74 -12.38 -6.47
N THR A 193 1.50 -12.89 -5.28
CA THR A 193 2.49 -13.61 -4.49
C THR A 193 2.31 -15.13 -4.55
N GLU A 194 3.36 -15.83 -4.14
CA GLU A 194 3.28 -17.23 -3.74
C GLU A 194 3.22 -17.35 -2.21
N PRO A 195 2.74 -18.49 -1.67
CA PRO A 195 2.75 -18.74 -0.23
C PRO A 195 4.14 -18.60 0.41
N ASN A 196 4.18 -18.29 1.71
CA ASN A 196 5.42 -18.17 2.47
C ASN A 196 6.15 -19.52 2.65
N GLN A 197 7.26 -19.51 3.40
CA GLN A 197 8.10 -20.70 3.65
C GLN A 197 7.35 -21.89 4.27
N ASP A 198 6.22 -21.62 4.95
CA ASP A 198 5.39 -22.59 5.65
C ASP A 198 4.14 -22.99 4.84
N GLY A 199 4.00 -22.47 3.62
CA GLY A 199 2.88 -22.77 2.71
C GLY A 199 1.61 -21.96 3.01
N GLU A 200 1.70 -20.92 3.85
CA GLU A 200 0.58 -20.04 4.16
C GLU A 200 0.41 -18.96 3.09
N ARG A 201 -0.84 -18.72 2.66
CA ARG A 201 -1.15 -17.64 1.71
C ARG A 201 -1.09 -16.28 2.40
N LEU A 202 -0.85 -15.24 1.61
CA LEU A 202 -0.56 -13.91 2.12
C LEU A 202 -1.70 -13.33 2.97
N GLU A 203 -2.89 -13.20 2.40
CA GLU A 203 -4.02 -12.63 3.13
C GLU A 203 -4.47 -13.51 4.30
N ASP A 204 -4.26 -14.83 4.23
CA ASP A 204 -4.53 -15.72 5.37
C ASP A 204 -3.58 -15.43 6.55
N ALA A 205 -2.30 -15.17 6.27
CA ALA A 205 -1.30 -14.88 7.29
C ALA A 205 -1.48 -13.51 7.94
N VAL A 206 -1.81 -12.48 7.15
CA VAL A 206 -1.70 -11.08 7.58
C VAL A 206 -2.98 -10.25 7.44
N GLY A 207 -4.05 -10.85 6.93
CA GLY A 207 -5.24 -10.13 6.51
C GLY A 207 -4.96 -9.21 5.32
N ALA A 208 -5.93 -8.35 5.01
CA ALA A 208 -5.80 -7.40 3.92
C ALA A 208 -6.61 -6.13 4.16
N VAL A 209 -6.21 -5.05 3.48
CA VAL A 209 -7.00 -3.83 3.40
C VAL A 209 -7.97 -3.89 2.23
N ARG A 210 -9.07 -3.12 2.29
CA ARG A 210 -10.01 -2.99 1.17
C ARG A 210 -9.52 -1.96 0.16
N LEU A 211 -9.46 -2.29 -1.12
CA LEU A 211 -9.19 -1.32 -2.18
C LEU A 211 -10.44 -0.49 -2.45
N LEU A 212 -10.34 0.84 -2.36
CA LEU A 212 -11.38 1.75 -2.79
C LEU A 212 -10.92 2.55 -4.00
N THR A 213 -11.83 2.74 -4.95
CA THR A 213 -11.60 3.55 -6.15
C THR A 213 -12.78 4.51 -6.35
N GLY A 214 -12.51 5.68 -6.95
CA GLY A 214 -13.51 6.70 -7.23
C GLY A 214 -14.03 7.42 -5.98
N THR A 215 -13.24 7.52 -4.91
CA THR A 215 -13.65 8.14 -3.64
C THR A 215 -13.42 9.65 -3.58
N GLY A 216 -12.80 10.24 -4.61
CA GLY A 216 -12.47 11.66 -4.66
C GLY A 216 -11.09 11.94 -4.06
N TRP A 217 -10.90 13.15 -3.51
CA TRP A 217 -9.58 13.68 -3.13
C TRP A 217 -9.46 14.08 -1.66
N PHE A 218 -10.58 14.13 -0.95
CA PHE A 218 -10.66 14.69 0.39
C PHE A 218 -11.08 13.59 1.36
N HIS A 219 -10.10 13.05 2.08
CA HIS A 219 -10.31 12.00 3.07
C HIS A 219 -9.76 12.46 4.43
N ALA A 220 -10.50 12.20 5.50
CA ALA A 220 -10.05 12.45 6.87
C ALA A 220 -10.78 11.52 7.86
N PRO A 221 -10.08 10.92 8.85
CA PRO A 221 -8.62 10.87 8.97
C PRO A 221 -7.99 9.88 7.99
N VAL A 222 -6.76 10.16 7.53
CA VAL A 222 -5.94 9.25 6.73
C VAL A 222 -4.71 8.85 7.52
N ARG A 223 -4.50 7.53 7.67
CA ARG A 223 -3.30 6.93 8.24
C ARG A 223 -2.35 6.53 7.11
N MET A 224 -1.27 7.28 6.95
CA MET A 224 -0.22 6.96 5.99
C MET A 224 0.87 6.14 6.66
N ILE A 225 1.28 5.05 6.00
CA ILE A 225 2.34 4.15 6.49
C ILE A 225 3.37 3.96 5.38
N GLY A 226 4.65 3.99 5.74
CA GLY A 226 5.75 3.76 4.79
C GLY A 226 7.00 3.26 5.47
N TYR A 227 7.87 2.61 4.71
CA TYR A 227 9.15 2.04 5.13
C TYR A 227 10.31 2.81 4.50
N PRO A 228 10.89 3.82 5.19
CA PRO A 228 12.08 4.48 4.70
C PRO A 228 13.23 3.49 4.48
N GLY A 229 13.95 3.62 3.36
CA GLY A 229 15.07 2.73 3.04
C GLY A 229 16.15 2.74 4.11
N GLY A 230 16.59 1.56 4.55
CA GLY A 230 17.61 1.39 5.59
C GLY A 230 17.14 1.71 7.02
N ALA A 231 15.93 2.22 7.23
CA ALA A 231 15.38 2.39 8.56
C ALA A 231 14.97 1.05 9.17
N PRO A 232 15.14 0.86 10.50
CA PRO A 232 14.73 -0.38 11.16
C PRO A 232 13.20 -0.51 11.23
N LYS A 233 12.45 0.59 11.25
CA LYS A 233 11.00 0.58 11.49
C LYS A 233 10.24 1.41 10.47
N PRO A 234 8.97 1.05 10.16
CA PRO A 234 8.10 1.92 9.40
C PRO A 234 7.77 3.20 10.16
N LEU A 235 7.34 4.20 9.40
CA LEU A 235 6.72 5.42 9.89
C LEU A 235 5.21 5.34 9.72
N GLU A 236 4.50 5.94 10.67
CA GLU A 236 3.08 6.27 10.49
C GLU A 236 2.81 7.74 10.76
N CYS A 237 1.81 8.28 10.07
CA CYS A 237 1.30 9.63 10.26
C CYS A 237 -0.21 9.65 10.09
N LEU A 238 -0.90 10.48 10.88
CA LEU A 238 -2.32 10.77 10.74
C LEU A 238 -2.49 12.18 10.19
N SER A 239 -3.21 12.29 9.07
CA SER A 239 -3.44 13.56 8.38
C SER A 239 -4.76 13.49 7.61
N TRP A 240 -4.88 14.31 6.57
CA TRP A 240 -5.98 14.32 5.62
C TRP A 240 -5.42 14.52 4.22
N THR A 241 -6.17 14.05 3.23
CA THR A 241 -5.80 14.25 1.83
C THR A 241 -6.53 15.43 1.22
N THR A 242 -5.91 15.99 0.20
CA THR A 242 -6.41 17.14 -0.57
C THR A 242 -6.16 16.92 -2.06
N TRP A 243 -6.84 17.71 -2.87
CA TRP A 243 -6.59 17.77 -4.30
C TRP A 243 -5.34 18.59 -4.65
N TRP A 244 -4.57 18.09 -5.63
CA TRP A 244 -3.47 18.79 -6.27
C TRP A 244 -3.58 18.70 -7.79
N ALA A 245 -3.66 19.83 -8.48
CA ALA A 245 -3.38 19.88 -9.92
C ALA A 245 -1.90 20.20 -10.11
N SER A 246 -1.23 19.34 -10.87
CA SER A 246 0.14 19.59 -11.27
C SER A 246 0.22 20.82 -12.18
N ASP A 247 1.19 21.67 -11.89
CA ASP A 247 1.66 22.77 -12.74
C ASP A 247 2.97 22.42 -13.48
N ASP A 248 3.51 21.21 -13.26
CA ASP A 248 4.66 20.69 -14.00
C ASP A 248 4.19 20.05 -15.32
N PRO A 249 4.60 20.58 -16.48
CA PRO A 249 4.26 19.99 -17.77
C PRO A 249 4.88 18.60 -18.01
N ALA A 250 5.94 18.22 -17.29
CA ALA A 250 6.52 16.88 -17.36
C ALA A 250 5.65 15.84 -16.65
N ASP A 251 4.99 16.23 -15.56
CA ASP A 251 4.15 15.38 -14.71
C ASP A 251 2.68 15.87 -14.73
N PRO A 252 1.99 15.85 -15.88
CA PRO A 252 0.64 16.40 -16.01
C PRO A 252 -0.38 15.55 -15.24
N GLY A 253 -1.42 16.21 -14.73
CA GLY A 253 -2.59 15.53 -14.17
C GLY A 253 -3.01 16.09 -12.82
N THR A 254 -3.86 15.32 -12.15
CA THR A 254 -4.38 15.63 -10.82
C THR A 254 -4.08 14.47 -9.87
N PHE A 255 -3.61 14.81 -8.69
CA PHE A 255 -3.09 13.88 -7.70
C PHE A 255 -3.73 14.12 -6.35
N GLU A 256 -3.78 13.05 -5.57
CA GLU A 256 -4.10 13.17 -4.16
C GLU A 256 -2.83 13.60 -3.42
N ARG A 257 -2.97 14.56 -2.51
CA ARG A 257 -1.86 15.16 -1.77
C ARG A 257 -2.10 15.06 -0.28
N ILE A 258 -1.10 14.65 0.48
CA ILE A 258 -1.15 14.52 1.94
C ILE A 258 0.11 15.12 2.57
N ALA A 259 -0.10 15.91 3.64
CA ALA A 259 0.98 16.44 4.46
C ALA A 259 1.28 15.49 5.61
N CYS A 260 2.52 15.01 5.70
CA CYS A 260 3.05 14.14 6.74
C CYS A 260 4.58 14.17 6.69
N ASP A 261 5.23 14.50 7.79
CA ASP A 261 6.69 14.63 7.83
C ASP A 261 7.43 13.28 7.80
N GLY A 262 8.63 13.26 7.24
CA GLY A 262 9.57 12.13 7.31
C GLY A 262 9.41 11.03 6.24
N PHE A 263 8.53 11.19 5.24
CA PHE A 263 8.34 10.20 4.18
C PHE A 263 9.36 10.39 3.05
N VAL A 264 10.39 9.54 3.03
CA VAL A 264 11.55 9.64 2.12
C VAL A 264 11.67 8.39 1.24
N GLY A 265 12.70 8.32 0.39
CA GLY A 265 12.95 7.14 -0.45
C GLY A 265 12.79 5.81 0.30
N GLY A 266 12.08 4.87 -0.33
CA GLY A 266 11.67 3.58 0.24
C GLY A 266 10.21 3.57 0.70
N THR A 267 9.65 4.73 1.07
CA THR A 267 8.23 4.82 1.43
C THR A 267 7.29 4.69 0.24
N SER A 268 7.79 4.80 -1.00
CA SER A 268 7.05 4.57 -2.23
C SER A 268 6.20 3.29 -2.19
N GLY A 269 4.95 3.38 -2.62
CA GLY A 269 3.96 2.31 -2.53
C GLY A 269 3.31 2.15 -1.15
N GLY A 270 3.74 2.93 -0.15
CA GLY A 270 3.17 2.94 1.20
C GLY A 270 1.72 3.42 1.18
N PRO A 271 0.79 2.75 1.89
CA PRO A 271 -0.64 3.02 1.74
C PRO A 271 -1.09 4.28 2.49
N MET A 272 -2.06 4.96 1.90
CA MET A 272 -2.92 5.95 2.54
C MET A 272 -4.22 5.26 2.95
N LEU A 273 -4.39 5.02 4.25
CA LEU A 273 -5.47 4.19 4.80
C LEU A 273 -6.57 5.03 5.48
N VAL A 274 -7.82 4.65 5.26
CA VAL A 274 -8.99 5.18 5.97
C VAL A 274 -9.68 4.07 6.79
N PRO A 275 -10.36 4.40 7.90
CA PRO A 275 -11.15 3.42 8.63
C PRO A 275 -12.22 2.78 7.74
N TRP A 276 -12.39 1.46 7.85
CA TRP A 276 -13.39 0.70 7.10
C TRP A 276 -14.00 -0.40 7.98
N PRO A 277 -15.27 -0.81 7.77
CA PRO A 277 -15.82 -1.96 8.48
C PRO A 277 -14.90 -3.19 8.42
N GLY A 278 -14.47 -3.67 9.58
CA GLY A 278 -13.56 -4.82 9.69
C GLY A 278 -12.06 -4.49 9.56
N GLY A 279 -11.66 -3.23 9.46
CA GLY A 279 -10.25 -2.84 9.46
C GLY A 279 -9.98 -1.53 8.73
N TRP A 280 -9.23 -1.62 7.64
CA TRP A 280 -8.75 -0.46 6.87
C TRP A 280 -9.09 -0.61 5.40
N ALA A 281 -9.29 0.53 4.74
CA ALA A 281 -9.34 0.63 3.30
C ALA A 281 -8.19 1.50 2.79
N VAL A 282 -7.60 1.14 1.65
CA VAL A 282 -6.60 1.94 0.95
C VAL A 282 -7.29 2.80 -0.12
N ILE A 283 -7.01 4.10 -0.08
CA ILE A 283 -7.55 5.09 -1.02
C ILE A 283 -6.48 5.68 -1.96
N GLY A 284 -5.21 5.41 -1.64
CA GLY A 284 -4.05 5.88 -2.39
C GLY A 284 -2.76 5.23 -1.87
N ILE A 285 -1.66 5.44 -2.58
CA ILE A 285 -0.30 5.01 -2.19
C ILE A 285 0.69 6.13 -2.44
N ILE A 286 1.84 6.12 -1.76
CA ILE A 286 2.92 7.07 -2.05
C ILE A 286 3.45 6.79 -3.46
N GLY A 287 3.11 7.65 -4.41
CA GLY A 287 3.40 7.51 -5.83
C GLY A 287 2.76 8.64 -6.64
N GLY A 288 2.84 8.56 -7.94
CA GLY A 288 2.23 9.54 -8.82
C GLY A 288 3.14 10.73 -9.09
N TYR A 289 2.68 11.95 -8.78
CA TYR A 289 3.43 13.18 -9.04
C TYR A 289 4.85 13.05 -8.47
N HIS A 290 5.86 13.16 -9.35
CA HIS A 290 7.27 12.93 -8.98
C HIS A 290 7.51 11.66 -8.15
N THR A 291 6.88 10.54 -8.52
CA THR A 291 6.98 9.25 -7.82
C THR A 291 6.57 9.27 -6.33
N GLY A 292 5.72 10.23 -5.96
CA GLY A 292 5.25 10.42 -4.59
C GLY A 292 5.68 11.73 -3.94
N GLY A 293 6.34 12.64 -4.67
CA GLY A 293 6.78 13.96 -4.22
C GLY A 293 8.29 14.05 -4.02
N ASN A 294 8.81 15.28 -4.04
CA ASN A 294 10.25 15.58 -3.89
C ASN A 294 10.65 15.95 -2.46
N THR A 295 9.69 16.13 -1.55
CA THR A 295 9.95 16.58 -0.18
C THR A 295 9.53 15.54 0.85
N PRO A 296 10.25 15.43 1.98
CA PRO A 296 9.85 14.52 3.05
C PRO A 296 8.51 14.83 3.71
N GLN A 297 7.98 16.05 3.52
CA GLN A 297 6.81 16.57 4.21
C GLN A 297 5.50 16.34 3.47
N ILE A 298 5.55 16.23 2.15
CA ILE A 298 4.37 16.12 1.30
C ILE A 298 4.52 14.89 0.43
N SER A 299 3.53 14.02 0.51
CA SER A 299 3.42 12.87 -0.37
C SER A 299 2.23 12.99 -1.30
N TYR A 300 2.32 12.35 -2.46
CA TYR A 300 1.25 12.27 -3.44
C TYR A 300 0.83 10.83 -3.70
N SER A 301 -0.36 10.67 -4.28
CA SER A 301 -0.83 9.44 -4.91
C SER A 301 -1.39 9.74 -6.29
N ALA A 302 -1.17 8.82 -7.23
CA ALA A 302 -2.05 8.68 -8.39
C ALA A 302 -3.50 8.47 -7.90
N SER A 303 -4.47 9.04 -8.61
CA SER A 303 -5.88 8.88 -8.23
C SER A 303 -6.36 7.47 -8.51
N PHE A 304 -6.96 6.81 -7.51
CA PHE A 304 -7.53 5.49 -7.69
C PHE A 304 -8.88 5.58 -8.40
N GLY A 305 -8.88 5.30 -9.70
CA GLY A 305 -10.04 5.42 -10.59
C GLY A 305 -10.39 4.10 -11.29
N SER A 306 -10.93 4.20 -12.51
CA SER A 306 -11.21 3.04 -13.36
C SER A 306 -9.94 2.27 -13.71
N ALA A 307 -8.85 2.96 -14.07
CA ALA A 307 -7.57 2.31 -14.41
C ALA A 307 -7.03 1.42 -13.27
N THR A 308 -7.18 1.85 -12.01
CA THR A 308 -6.79 1.04 -10.84
C THR A 308 -7.71 -0.17 -10.67
N ARG A 309 -9.01 -0.01 -10.91
CA ARG A 309 -9.98 -1.12 -10.84
C ARG A 309 -9.73 -2.13 -11.96
N ASP A 310 -9.52 -1.67 -13.18
CA ASP A 310 -9.27 -2.52 -14.34
C ASP A 310 -7.96 -3.32 -14.16
N LEU A 311 -6.92 -2.70 -13.57
CA LEU A 311 -5.67 -3.39 -13.26
C LEU A 311 -5.84 -4.42 -12.11
N TYR A 312 -6.65 -4.10 -11.09
CA TYR A 312 -7.01 -5.05 -10.04
C TYR A 312 -7.76 -6.27 -10.61
N ASP A 313 -8.73 -6.03 -11.49
CA ASP A 313 -9.50 -7.08 -12.16
C ASP A 313 -8.57 -7.94 -13.04
N ALA A 314 -7.64 -7.32 -13.78
CA ALA A 314 -6.63 -8.05 -14.56
C ALA A 314 -5.75 -8.94 -13.68
N ALA A 315 -5.28 -8.43 -12.54
CA ALA A 315 -4.42 -9.17 -11.61
C ALA A 315 -5.16 -10.34 -10.93
N THR A 316 -6.44 -10.18 -10.62
CA THR A 316 -7.25 -11.20 -9.94
C THR A 316 -7.89 -12.22 -10.87
N THR A 317 -8.00 -11.91 -12.16
CA THR A 317 -8.48 -12.86 -13.18
C THR A 317 -7.34 -13.58 -13.91
N GLY A 318 -6.07 -13.23 -13.61
CA GLY A 318 -4.91 -13.82 -14.25
C GLY A 318 -4.76 -13.43 -15.72
N ALA A 319 -5.27 -12.26 -16.12
CA ALA A 319 -5.01 -11.72 -17.44
C ALA A 319 -3.49 -11.59 -17.66
N PRO A 320 -2.99 -11.73 -18.91
CA PRO A 320 -1.57 -11.52 -19.18
C PRO A 320 -1.13 -10.10 -18.75
N PRO A 321 -0.06 -9.95 -17.95
CA PRO A 321 0.42 -8.63 -17.60
C PRO A 321 0.92 -7.84 -18.81
N ALA A 322 0.74 -6.53 -18.76
CA ALA A 322 1.37 -5.59 -19.68
C ALA A 322 2.90 -5.70 -19.60
N ALA A 323 3.59 -5.49 -20.71
CA ALA A 323 5.05 -5.50 -20.75
C ALA A 323 5.56 -4.17 -21.34
N PRO A 324 6.77 -3.72 -20.93
CA PRO A 324 7.43 -2.62 -21.63
C PRO A 324 7.55 -2.95 -23.12
N ALA A 325 7.37 -1.96 -23.99
CA ALA A 325 7.71 -2.11 -25.39
C ALA A 325 9.21 -2.45 -25.52
N SER A 326 9.52 -3.46 -26.35
CA SER A 326 10.89 -3.90 -26.66
C SER A 326 11.73 -2.85 -27.37
#